data_AF-A0A7C1S2V6-F1
#
_entry.id   AF-A0A7C1S2V6-F1
#
_cell.length_a   1.000
_cell.length_b   1.000
_cell.length_c   1.000
_cell.angle_alpha   90.00
_cell.angle_beta   90.00
_cell.angle_gamma   90.00
#
_symmetry.space_group_name_H-M   'P 1'
#
loop_
_entity.id
_entity.type
_entity.pdbx_description
1 polymer ?
#
loop_
_entity_poly.entity_id
_entity_poly.type
_entity_poly.pdbx_seq_one_letter_code
_entity_poly.pdbx_strand_id
1 'polypeptide(L)'
;MATRHQWLSQWIQESQRVLPLLTAYRDALVRRDLAALDTLHARLQPALQRLERLRSDMPQGADFAELGDTATLQAALQVARAIDEVLQSAYDIILNELDYTHALMAMLSRAAEREHYSPMHAPSAAPALMLNTEV
;
A
#
# COMPACT_ATOMS: atom_id res chain seq x y z
N MET A 1 -24.57 17.09 -23.35
CA MET A 1 -23.22 17.55 -22.94
C MET A 1 -23.35 18.09 -21.53
N ALA A 2 -22.64 17.52 -20.56
CA ALA A 2 -22.59 18.08 -19.21
C ALA A 2 -21.86 19.43 -19.26
N THR A 3 -22.38 20.45 -18.57
CA THR A 3 -21.68 21.73 -18.45
C THR A 3 -20.42 21.57 -17.61
N ARG A 4 -19.37 22.36 -17.87
CA ARG A 4 -18.07 22.25 -17.17
C ARG A 4 -18.21 22.34 -15.64
N HIS A 5 -19.11 23.19 -15.17
CA HIS A 5 -19.47 23.30 -13.75
C HIS A 5 -20.08 22.01 -13.21
N GLN A 6 -21.00 21.40 -13.96
CA GLN A 6 -21.63 20.14 -13.59
C GLN A 6 -20.60 19.01 -13.51
N TRP A 7 -19.63 18.97 -14.42
CA TRP A 7 -18.51 18.03 -14.35
C TRP A 7 -17.69 18.22 -13.08
N LEU A 8 -17.30 19.46 -12.75
CA LEU A 8 -16.49 19.75 -11.56
C LEU A 8 -17.24 19.37 -10.28
N SER A 9 -18.53 19.69 -10.18
CA SER A 9 -19.36 19.29 -9.04
C SER A 9 -19.45 17.77 -8.89
N GLN A 10 -19.59 17.03 -10.00
CA GLN A 10 -19.61 15.56 -9.98
C GLN A 10 -18.26 14.98 -9.54
N TRP A 11 -17.16 15.55 -10.03
CA TRP A 11 -15.82 15.16 -9.62
C TRP A 11 -15.59 15.39 -8.12
N ILE A 12 -16.01 16.53 -7.58
CA ILE A 12 -15.93 16.83 -6.14
C ILE A 12 -16.75 15.81 -5.35
N GLN A 13 -18.00 15.57 -5.76
CA GLN A 13 -18.90 14.64 -5.05
C GLN A 13 -18.36 13.22 -5.02
N GLU A 14 -17.87 12.70 -6.15
CA GLU A 14 -17.28 11.35 -6.18
C GLU A 14 -15.98 11.31 -5.36
N SER A 15 -15.15 12.36 -5.41
CA SER A 15 -13.91 12.42 -4.65
C SER A 15 -14.17 12.47 -3.13
N GLN A 16 -15.19 13.21 -2.69
CA GLN A 16 -15.63 13.22 -1.28
C GLN A 16 -16.19 11.87 -0.81
N ARG A 17 -16.80 11.09 -1.72
CA ARG A 17 -17.26 9.71 -1.42
C ARG A 17 -16.11 8.72 -1.32
N VAL A 18 -15.08 8.90 -2.14
CA VAL A 18 -13.92 8.00 -2.22
C VAL A 18 -12.95 8.24 -1.06
N LEU A 19 -12.75 9.49 -0.66
CA LEU A 19 -11.82 9.86 0.41
C LEU A 19 -11.96 9.03 1.71
N PRO A 20 -13.15 8.86 2.32
CA PRO A 20 -13.27 8.04 3.54
C PRO A 20 -12.94 6.57 3.30
N LEU A 21 -13.19 6.04 2.10
CA LEU A 21 -12.83 4.67 1.75
C LEU A 21 -11.31 4.51 1.61
N LEU A 22 -10.63 5.48 1.01
CA LEU A 22 -9.17 5.51 0.93
C LEU A 22 -8.52 5.64 2.31
N THR A 23 -9.07 6.51 3.16
CA THR A 23 -8.61 6.66 4.56
C THR A 23 -8.78 5.35 5.32
N ALA A 24 -9.93 4.70 5.22
CA ALA A 24 -10.16 3.41 5.86
C ALA A 24 -9.23 2.32 5.31
N TYR A 25 -8.93 2.35 4.01
CA TYR A 25 -7.99 1.42 3.38
C TYR A 25 -6.57 1.62 3.91
N ARG A 26 -6.10 2.87 3.99
CA ARG A 26 -4.83 3.22 4.64
C ARG A 26 -4.79 2.72 6.10
N ASP A 27 -5.85 2.94 6.86
CA ASP A 27 -5.89 2.49 8.26
C ASP A 27 -5.87 0.96 8.38
N ALA A 28 -6.48 0.25 7.43
CA ALA A 28 -6.38 -1.21 7.35
C ALA A 28 -4.95 -1.66 7.00
N LEU A 29 -4.21 -0.92 6.15
CA LEU A 29 -2.79 -1.17 5.88
C LEU A 29 -1.96 -1.04 7.16
N VAL A 30 -2.15 0.04 7.93
CA VAL A 30 -1.44 0.26 9.21
C VAL A 30 -1.68 -0.90 10.18
N ARG A 31 -2.93 -1.40 10.26
CA ARG A 31 -3.30 -2.52 11.13
C ARG A 31 -2.93 -3.89 10.57
N ARG A 32 -2.43 -3.97 9.33
CA ARG A 32 -2.17 -5.23 8.59
C ARG A 32 -3.41 -6.13 8.51
N ASP A 33 -4.59 -5.53 8.42
CA ASP A 33 -5.87 -6.23 8.38
C ASP A 33 -6.23 -6.62 6.94
N LEU A 34 -5.77 -7.80 6.52
CA LEU A 34 -5.94 -8.31 5.15
C LEU A 34 -7.42 -8.47 4.76
N ALA A 35 -8.28 -8.92 5.69
CA ALA A 35 -9.70 -9.11 5.40
C ALA A 35 -10.43 -7.76 5.19
N ALA A 36 -10.07 -6.74 5.97
CA ALA A 36 -10.57 -5.39 5.76
C ALA A 36 -10.05 -4.80 4.44
N LEU A 37 -8.78 -5.04 4.07
CA LEU A 37 -8.21 -4.58 2.81
C LEU A 37 -8.96 -5.13 1.60
N ASP A 38 -9.24 -6.43 1.56
CA ASP A 38 -9.99 -7.06 0.46
C ASP A 38 -11.40 -6.47 0.34
N THR A 39 -12.08 -6.33 1.47
CA THR A 39 -13.44 -5.75 1.53
C THR A 39 -13.46 -4.30 1.05
N LEU A 40 -12.48 -3.50 1.49
CA LEU A 40 -12.36 -2.09 1.10
C LEU A 40 -11.95 -1.94 -0.36
N HIS A 41 -11.07 -2.81 -0.86
CA HIS A 41 -10.66 -2.84 -2.27
C HIS A 41 -11.86 -3.06 -3.19
N ALA A 42 -12.69 -4.07 -2.89
CA ALA A 42 -13.90 -4.36 -3.65
C ALA A 42 -14.89 -3.18 -3.68
N ARG A 43 -14.95 -2.39 -2.59
CA ARG A 43 -15.79 -1.19 -2.49
C ARG A 43 -15.19 0.02 -3.20
N LEU A 44 -13.86 0.15 -3.19
CA LEU A 44 -13.12 1.24 -3.84
C LEU A 44 -13.13 1.11 -5.36
N GLN A 45 -12.98 -0.10 -5.88
CA GLN A 45 -12.87 -0.37 -7.32
C GLN A 45 -13.96 0.30 -8.18
N PRO A 46 -15.28 0.16 -7.88
CA PRO A 46 -16.31 0.83 -8.68
C PRO A 46 -16.27 2.36 -8.54
N ALA A 47 -15.80 2.89 -7.41
CA ALA A 47 -15.69 4.33 -7.19
C ALA A 47 -14.50 4.92 -7.97
N LEU A 48 -13.37 4.23 -7.99
CA LEU A 48 -12.20 4.60 -8.80
C LEU A 48 -12.52 4.56 -10.30
N GLN A 49 -13.29 3.55 -10.76
CA GLN A 49 -13.76 3.50 -12.15
C GLN A 49 -14.64 4.69 -12.53
N ARG A 50 -15.50 5.18 -11.61
CA ARG A 50 -16.30 6.39 -11.85
C ARG A 50 -15.42 7.64 -11.93
N LEU A 51 -14.45 7.78 -11.03
CA LEU A 51 -13.48 8.88 -11.09
C LEU A 51 -12.66 8.85 -12.38
N GLU A 52 -12.26 7.66 -12.84
CA GLU A 52 -11.53 7.52 -14.10
C GLU A 52 -12.39 7.92 -15.31
N ARG A 53 -13.67 7.51 -15.33
CA ARG A 53 -14.61 7.97 -16.37
C ARG A 53 -14.79 9.49 -16.34
N LEU A 54 -14.99 10.08 -15.15
CA LEU A 54 -15.08 11.53 -15.00
C LEU A 54 -13.80 12.21 -15.50
N ARG A 55 -12.61 11.65 -15.22
CA ARG A 55 -11.35 12.16 -15.75
C ARG A 55 -11.32 12.11 -17.29
N SER A 56 -11.76 11.02 -17.90
CA SER A 56 -11.84 10.89 -19.36
C SER A 56 -12.82 11.86 -20.00
N ASP A 57 -13.90 12.20 -19.29
CA ASP A 57 -14.92 13.16 -19.72
C ASP A 57 -14.53 14.63 -19.43
N MET A 58 -13.31 14.87 -18.95
CA MET A 58 -12.84 16.21 -18.61
C MET A 58 -12.87 17.13 -19.85
N PRO A 59 -13.53 18.31 -19.75
CA PRO A 59 -13.56 19.27 -20.84
C PRO A 59 -12.14 19.73 -21.22
N GLN A 60 -11.69 19.45 -22.44
CA GLN A 60 -10.38 19.90 -22.93
C GLN A 60 -10.40 21.40 -23.29
N GLY A 61 -9.28 22.10 -23.07
CA GLY A 61 -9.09 23.50 -23.47
C GLY A 61 -9.81 24.54 -22.61
N ALA A 62 -10.14 24.23 -21.36
CA ALA A 62 -10.72 25.19 -20.42
C ALA A 62 -9.63 25.85 -19.57
N ASP A 63 -9.68 27.17 -19.46
CA ASP A 63 -8.98 27.87 -18.37
C ASP A 63 -9.64 27.47 -17.06
N PHE A 64 -8.85 27.12 -16.04
CA PHE A 64 -9.37 26.66 -14.74
C PHE A 64 -10.32 27.67 -14.08
N ALA A 65 -10.18 28.95 -14.40
CA ALA A 65 -11.06 30.03 -13.95
C ALA A 65 -12.49 29.94 -14.52
N GLU A 66 -12.72 29.22 -15.62
CA GLU A 66 -14.04 29.04 -16.24
C GLU A 66 -14.78 27.78 -15.75
N LEU A 67 -14.15 26.96 -14.91
CA LEU A 67 -14.71 25.67 -14.45
C LEU A 67 -15.74 25.84 -13.33
N GLY A 68 -15.71 26.94 -12.58
CA GLY A 68 -16.63 27.20 -11.48
C GLY A 68 -16.29 28.49 -10.74
N ASP A 69 -17.10 28.82 -9.74
CA ASP A 69 -16.77 29.90 -8.82
C ASP A 69 -15.56 29.54 -7.94
N THR A 70 -14.97 30.55 -7.30
CA THR A 70 -13.79 30.39 -6.44
C THR A 70 -14.01 29.36 -5.34
N ALA A 71 -15.23 29.29 -4.79
CA ALA A 71 -15.59 28.35 -3.74
C ALA A 71 -15.55 26.88 -4.22
N THR A 72 -16.12 26.59 -5.40
CA THR A 72 -16.11 25.24 -5.98
C THR A 72 -14.68 24.81 -6.33
N LEU A 73 -13.87 25.71 -6.90
CA LEU A 73 -12.47 25.43 -7.20
C LEU A 73 -11.65 25.14 -5.92
N GLN A 74 -11.87 25.92 -4.87
CA GLN A 74 -11.20 25.70 -3.58
C GLN A 74 -11.61 24.37 -2.96
N ALA A 75 -12.90 24.00 -3.02
CA ALA A 75 -13.36 22.69 -2.56
C ALA A 75 -12.73 21.54 -3.35
N ALA A 76 -12.61 21.68 -4.68
CA ALA A 76 -11.95 20.68 -5.51
C ALA A 76 -10.47 20.49 -5.14
N LEU A 77 -9.74 21.60 -4.97
CA LEU A 77 -8.34 21.57 -4.57
C LEU A 77 -8.13 20.94 -3.19
N GLN A 78 -9.00 21.26 -2.23
CA GLN A 78 -8.94 20.68 -0.88
C GLN A 78 -9.14 19.17 -0.92
N VAL A 79 -10.13 18.69 -1.66
CA VAL A 79 -10.39 17.25 -1.77
C VAL A 79 -9.28 16.54 -2.55
N ALA A 80 -8.74 17.16 -3.61
CA ALA A 80 -7.60 16.62 -4.35
C ALA A 80 -6.40 16.42 -3.43
N ARG A 81 -6.07 17.45 -2.64
CA ARG A 81 -4.95 17.40 -1.69
C ARG A 81 -5.16 16.34 -0.62
N ALA A 82 -6.37 16.23 -0.07
CA ALA A 82 -6.67 15.22 0.94
C ALA A 82 -6.53 13.79 0.38
N ILE A 83 -6.94 13.56 -0.86
CA ILE A 83 -6.74 12.27 -1.54
C ILE A 83 -5.25 12.00 -1.73
N ASP A 84 -4.49 12.98 -2.22
CA ASP A 84 -3.05 12.85 -2.46
C ASP A 84 -2.28 12.51 -1.18
N GLU A 85 -2.57 13.20 -0.07
CA GLU A 85 -1.97 12.94 1.23
C GLU A 85 -2.25 11.50 1.73
N VAL A 86 -3.47 11.00 1.54
CA VAL A 86 -3.84 9.63 1.92
C VAL A 86 -3.14 8.61 1.02
N LEU A 87 -3.07 8.86 -0.28
CA LEU A 87 -2.42 7.96 -1.24
C LEU A 87 -0.91 7.89 -1.00
N GLN A 88 -0.25 9.03 -0.77
CA GLN A 88 1.16 9.06 -0.44
C GLN A 88 1.45 8.28 0.84
N SER A 89 0.65 8.49 1.89
CA SER A 89 0.79 7.75 3.14
C SER A 89 0.58 6.24 2.95
N ALA A 90 -0.43 5.83 2.17
CA ALA A 90 -0.67 4.42 1.88
C ALA A 90 0.49 3.80 1.07
N TYR A 91 1.02 4.53 0.10
CA TYR A 91 2.16 4.12 -0.70
C TYR A 91 3.42 3.89 0.15
N ASP A 92 3.73 4.81 1.06
CA ASP A 92 4.88 4.69 1.97
C ASP A 92 4.75 3.47 2.88
N ILE A 93 3.54 3.17 3.38
CA ILE A 93 3.29 1.96 4.18
C ILE A 93 3.56 0.71 3.36
N ILE A 94 3.03 0.64 2.14
CA ILE A 94 3.20 -0.52 1.25
C ILE A 94 4.68 -0.75 0.94
N LEU A 95 5.44 0.29 0.62
CA LEU A 95 6.87 0.18 0.37
C LEU A 95 7.62 -0.38 1.58
N ASN A 96 7.35 0.16 2.78
CA ASN A 96 7.99 -0.31 4.00
C ASN A 96 7.68 -1.79 4.29
N GLU A 97 6.45 -2.24 4.04
CA GLU A 97 6.08 -3.66 4.23
C GLU A 97 6.76 -4.57 3.19
N LEU A 98 6.94 -4.11 1.95
CA LEU A 98 7.69 -4.84 0.93
C LEU A 98 9.17 -4.97 1.31
N ASP A 99 9.79 -3.89 1.78
CA ASP A 99 11.19 -3.90 2.23
C ASP A 99 11.38 -4.80 3.45
N TYR A 100 10.47 -4.76 4.41
CA TYR A 100 10.47 -5.68 5.56
C TYR A 100 10.37 -7.14 5.11
N THR A 101 9.46 -7.44 4.17
CA THR A 101 9.27 -8.79 3.63
C THR A 101 10.53 -9.26 2.89
N HIS A 102 11.17 -8.41 2.09
CA HIS A 102 12.44 -8.72 1.44
C HIS A 102 13.56 -9.00 2.45
N ALA A 103 13.70 -8.18 3.49
CA ALA A 103 14.70 -8.38 4.53
C ALA A 103 14.47 -9.70 5.28
N LEU A 104 13.21 -10.03 5.58
CA LEU A 104 12.85 -11.30 6.21
C LEU A 104 13.20 -12.50 5.34
N MET A 105 12.88 -12.46 4.05
CA MET A 105 13.26 -13.52 3.11
C MET A 105 14.78 -13.69 3.04
N ALA A 106 15.54 -12.59 2.97
CA ALA A 106 17.00 -12.66 2.98
C ALA A 106 17.55 -13.31 4.27
N MET A 107 16.97 -13.02 5.43
CA MET A 107 17.33 -13.65 6.70
C MET A 107 16.98 -15.14 6.72
N LEU A 108 15.79 -15.52 6.25
CA LEU A 108 15.36 -16.92 6.16
C LEU A 108 16.23 -17.72 5.20
N SER A 109 16.58 -17.17 4.02
CA SER A 109 17.50 -17.82 3.09
C SER A 109 18.87 -18.08 3.71
N ARG A 110 19.44 -17.08 4.40
CA ARG A 110 20.71 -17.24 5.12
C ARG A 110 20.63 -18.23 6.28
N ALA A 111 19.48 -18.33 6.96
CA ALA A 111 19.28 -19.34 8.00
C ALA A 111 19.16 -20.75 7.42
N ALA A 112 18.47 -20.91 6.29
CA ALA A 112 18.35 -22.18 5.56
C ALA A 112 19.70 -22.68 5.01
N GLU A 113 20.62 -21.78 4.64
CA GLU A 113 22.00 -22.13 4.28
C GLU A 113 22.81 -22.67 5.47
N ARG A 114 22.54 -22.18 6.70
CA ARG A 114 23.25 -22.65 7.91
C ARG A 114 22.87 -24.07 8.32
N GLU A 115 21.63 -24.51 8.06
CA GLU A 115 21.22 -25.89 8.35
C GLU A 115 21.84 -26.92 7.38
N HIS A 116 22.27 -26.50 6.18
CA HIS A 116 22.99 -27.36 5.22
C HIS A 116 24.47 -27.62 5.61
N TYR A 117 24.98 -26.92 6.62
CA TYR A 117 26.30 -27.17 7.22
C TYR A 117 26.18 -27.65 8.68
N SER A 118 25.07 -28.29 9.05
CA SER A 118 25.06 -29.10 10.27
C SER A 118 25.89 -30.37 10.01
N PRO A 119 27.05 -30.57 10.65
CA PRO A 119 27.86 -31.77 10.45
C PRO A 119 27.17 -32.94 11.16
N MET A 120 26.12 -33.48 10.54
CA MET A 120 25.49 -34.73 10.95
C MET A 120 25.85 -35.77 9.89
N HIS A 121 26.96 -36.48 10.12
CA HIS A 121 27.05 -37.95 10.09
C HIS A 121 28.49 -38.41 10.39
N ALA A 122 28.70 -38.93 11.61
CA ALA A 122 29.80 -39.84 11.98
C ALA A 122 29.56 -41.25 11.40
N PRO A 123 30.58 -42.15 11.32
CA PRO A 123 30.55 -43.30 12.25
C PRO A 123 31.91 -43.96 12.66
N SER A 124 31.92 -44.42 13.93
CA SER A 124 32.42 -45.70 14.49
C SER A 124 33.92 -46.11 14.55
N ALA A 125 34.35 -46.39 15.81
CA ALA A 125 35.41 -47.31 16.33
C ALA A 125 36.89 -47.03 15.97
N ALA A 126 37.90 -47.06 16.86
CA ALA A 126 38.16 -47.78 18.11
C ALA A 126 39.32 -47.09 18.92
N PRO A 127 40.05 -47.76 19.84
CA PRO A 127 39.79 -47.93 21.27
C PRO A 127 40.77 -47.14 22.19
N ALA A 128 40.58 -47.31 23.51
CA ALA A 128 41.26 -46.66 24.62
C ALA A 128 42.80 -46.49 24.53
N LEU A 129 43.30 -45.33 24.97
CA LEU A 129 44.62 -45.18 25.58
C LEU A 129 44.59 -44.06 26.62
N MET A 130 44.93 -44.45 27.85
CA MET A 130 45.01 -43.64 29.07
C MET A 130 46.07 -42.54 28.93
N LEU A 131 45.84 -41.38 29.57
CA LEU A 131 46.93 -40.56 30.09
C LEU A 131 46.47 -39.82 31.35
N ASN A 132 47.21 -40.10 32.42
CA ASN A 132 47.03 -39.64 33.78
C ASN A 132 47.06 -38.11 33.89
N THR A 133 46.23 -37.56 34.77
CA THR A 133 46.59 -36.33 35.49
C THR A 133 46.44 -36.61 36.97
N GLU A 134 47.58 -36.89 37.58
CA GLU A 134 47.80 -36.97 39.02
C GLU A 134 47.69 -35.57 39.66
N VAL A 135 47.06 -35.55 40.84
CA VAL A 135 47.20 -34.65 42.01
C VAL A 135 47.32 -33.14 41.80
#